data_AF-A0A0F0KXP9-F1
#
_entry.id   AF-A0A0F0KXP9-F1
#
_cell.length_a   1.000
_cell.length_b   1.000
_cell.length_c   1.000
_cell.angle_alpha   90.00
_cell.angle_beta   90.00
_cell.angle_gamma   90.00
#
_symmetry.space_group_name_H-M   'P 1'
#
loop_
_entity.id
_entity.type
_entity.pdbx_description
1 polymer ?
#
loop_
_entity_poly.entity_id
_entity_poly.type
_entity_poly.pdbx_seq_one_letter_code
_entity_poly.pdbx_strand_id
1 'polypeptide(L)'
;MSAPLPEDWIAATGLWPVHDDVANVVVPDHVLADPNLSLIAKGLFTLLVAEQGQPVNPFDDPYEDVADIQAAVDELVEAGLALRVVKP
;
A
#
# COMPACT_ATOMS: atom_id res chain seq x y z
N MET A 1 -16.69 -14.32 12.35
CA MET A 1 -15.91 -14.66 11.14
C MET A 1 -16.47 -13.80 10.03
N SER A 2 -15.79 -12.72 9.67
CA SER A 2 -16.25 -11.85 8.57
C SER A 2 -15.75 -12.44 7.25
N ALA A 3 -16.67 -12.53 6.29
CA ALA A 3 -16.42 -12.93 4.92
C ALA A 3 -15.32 -12.05 4.25
N PRO A 4 -14.67 -12.52 3.16
CA PRO A 4 -13.70 -11.70 2.44
C PRO A 4 -14.29 -10.33 2.13
N LEU A 5 -13.60 -9.27 2.55
CA LEU A 5 -13.99 -7.90 2.21
C LEU A 5 -13.83 -7.74 0.70
N PRO A 6 -14.83 -7.18 0.01
CA PRO A 6 -14.79 -7.05 -1.43
C PRO A 6 -13.71 -6.03 -1.79
N GLU A 7 -12.59 -6.51 -2.34
CA GLU A 7 -11.73 -5.75 -3.25
C GLU A 7 -11.38 -4.33 -2.74
N ASP A 8 -10.67 -4.23 -1.62
CA ASP A 8 -10.16 -2.95 -1.09
C ASP A 8 -8.96 -2.49 -1.96
N TRP A 9 -9.24 -2.13 -3.20
CA TRP A 9 -8.25 -1.54 -4.10
C TRP A 9 -7.77 -0.23 -3.49
N ILE A 10 -6.46 -0.04 -3.47
CA ILE A 10 -5.84 1.17 -2.93
C ILE A 10 -4.90 1.78 -3.95
N ALA A 11 -4.78 3.11 -3.92
CA ALA A 11 -3.83 3.85 -4.73
C ALA A 11 -3.03 4.81 -3.83
N ALA A 12 -1.74 5.01 -4.14
CA ALA A 12 -0.93 6.00 -3.46
C ALA A 12 -1.47 7.42 -3.70
N THR A 13 -1.47 8.25 -2.67
CA THR A 13 -1.85 9.67 -2.78
C THR A 13 -0.67 10.51 -3.25
N GLY A 14 -0.94 11.56 -4.02
CA GLY A 14 0.06 12.53 -4.43
C GLY A 14 0.91 12.08 -5.62
N LEU A 15 2.02 12.76 -5.85
CA LEU A 15 2.94 12.48 -6.96
C LEU A 15 4.18 11.78 -6.41
N TRP A 16 4.44 10.59 -6.93
CA TRP A 16 5.63 9.80 -6.59
C TRP A 16 6.55 9.67 -7.81
N PRO A 17 7.87 9.56 -7.59
CA PRO A 17 8.82 9.30 -8.69
C PRO A 17 8.45 8.04 -9.46
N VAL A 18 8.47 8.15 -10.78
CA VAL A 18 8.36 7.00 -11.68
C VAL A 18 9.76 6.47 -11.94
N HIS A 19 9.93 5.16 -11.79
CA HIS A 19 11.20 4.48 -12.02
C HIS A 19 11.10 3.67 -13.32
N ASP A 20 12.18 3.64 -14.09
CA ASP A 20 12.30 2.82 -15.31
C ASP A 20 12.41 1.32 -14.99
N ASP A 21 12.89 1.00 -13.78
CA ASP A 21 12.95 -0.35 -13.23
C ASP A 21 12.31 -0.38 -11.84
N VAL A 22 11.38 -1.31 -11.64
CA VAL A 22 10.69 -1.53 -10.36
C VAL A 22 11.67 -1.93 -9.26
N ALA A 23 12.78 -2.60 -9.59
CA ALA A 23 13.82 -2.95 -8.61
C ALA A 23 14.55 -1.72 -8.03
N ASN A 24 14.44 -0.55 -8.68
CA ASN A 24 15.01 0.70 -8.21
C ASN A 24 14.05 1.52 -7.33
N VAL A 25 12.84 1.01 -7.08
CA VAL A 25 11.87 1.68 -6.21
C VAL A 25 12.36 1.60 -4.77
N VAL A 26 12.49 2.75 -4.13
CA VAL A 26 12.94 2.87 -2.74
C VAL A 26 11.83 3.48 -1.90
N VAL A 27 11.67 2.98 -0.68
CA VAL A 27 10.78 3.57 0.31
C VAL A 27 11.29 4.97 0.67
N PRO A 28 10.49 6.03 0.51
CA PRO A 28 10.91 7.37 0.89
C PRO A 28 11.30 7.43 2.38
N ASP A 29 12.38 8.14 2.71
CA ASP A 29 12.94 8.19 4.07
C ASP A 29 11.90 8.59 5.13
N HIS A 30 10.98 9.50 4.80
CA HIS A 30 9.94 9.93 5.74
C HIS A 30 8.91 8.83 6.04
N VAL A 31 8.58 7.98 5.06
CA VAL A 31 7.72 6.81 5.26
C VAL A 31 8.47 5.74 6.05
N LEU A 32 9.75 5.53 5.73
CA LEU A 32 10.60 4.55 6.42
C LEU A 32 10.79 4.92 7.90
N ALA A 33 10.97 6.20 8.19
CA ALA A 33 11.18 6.73 9.53
C ALA A 33 9.88 6.94 10.34
N ASP A 34 8.70 6.79 9.74
CA ASP A 34 7.43 7.02 10.45
C ASP A 34 7.23 5.93 11.53
N PRO A 35 7.15 6.30 12.82
CA PRO A 35 6.95 5.34 13.90
C PRO A 35 5.51 4.84 14.00
N ASN A 36 4.54 5.48 13.33
CA ASN A 36 3.13 5.07 13.33
C ASN A 36 2.83 4.03 12.25
N LEU A 37 3.77 3.81 11.32
CA LEU A 37 3.65 2.80 10.28
C LEU A 37 4.38 1.52 10.68
N SER A 38 3.68 0.41 10.60
CA SER A 38 4.23 -0.94 10.69
C SER A 38 5.16 -1.22 9.51
N LEU A 39 5.99 -2.26 9.66
CA LEU A 39 6.83 -2.74 8.56
C LEU A 39 5.99 -3.19 7.36
N ILE A 40 4.82 -3.77 7.62
CA ILE A 40 3.91 -4.26 6.58
C ILE A 40 3.31 -3.08 5.80
N ALA A 41 2.87 -2.03 6.48
CA ALA A 41 2.42 -0.79 5.83
C ALA A 41 3.52 -0.15 4.97
N LYS A 42 4.77 -0.11 5.47
CA LYS A 42 5.92 0.41 4.69
C LYS A 42 6.18 -0.44 3.44
N GLY A 43 6.14 -1.75 3.57
CA GLY A 43 6.27 -2.67 2.44
C GLY A 43 5.14 -2.49 1.42
N LEU A 44 3.89 -2.44 1.90
CA LEU A 44 2.71 -2.21 1.06
C LEU A 44 2.79 -0.88 0.32
N PHE A 45 3.20 0.19 1.00
CA PHE A 45 3.39 1.49 0.36
C PHE A 45 4.44 1.45 -0.76
N THR A 46 5.52 0.69 -0.56
CA THR A 46 6.55 0.48 -1.58
C THR A 46 5.97 -0.16 -2.83
N LEU A 47 5.08 -1.15 -2.67
CA LEU A 47 4.35 -1.76 -3.77
C LEU A 47 3.47 -0.74 -4.51
N LEU A 48 2.76 0.14 -3.79
CA LEU A 48 1.94 1.18 -4.43
C LEU A 48 2.75 2.15 -5.28
N VAL A 49 3.94 2.53 -4.80
CA VAL A 49 4.85 3.39 -5.57
C VAL A 49 5.42 2.64 -6.78
N ALA A 50 5.74 1.36 -6.61
CA ALA A 50 6.24 0.49 -7.66
C ALA A 50 5.26 0.29 -8.82
N GLU A 51 3.96 0.34 -8.54
CA GLU A 51 2.87 0.21 -9.51
C GLU A 51 2.58 1.53 -10.26
N GLN A 52 3.36 2.58 -10.01
CA GLN A 52 3.41 3.81 -10.82
C GLN A 52 2.04 4.48 -11.04
N GLY A 53 1.20 4.44 -10.00
CA GLY A 53 -0.14 5.03 -10.01
C GLY A 53 -1.26 4.08 -10.46
N GLN A 54 -0.95 2.82 -10.77
CA GLN A 54 -1.98 1.79 -10.88
C GLN A 54 -2.51 1.43 -9.47
N PRO A 55 -3.84 1.34 -9.29
CA PRO A 55 -4.41 0.79 -8.06
C PRO A 55 -3.97 -0.65 -7.84
N VAL A 56 -3.77 -1.03 -6.58
CA VAL A 56 -3.37 -2.37 -6.16
C VAL A 56 -4.47 -2.97 -5.29
N ASN A 57 -4.76 -4.26 -5.50
CA ASN A 57 -5.51 -5.06 -4.56
C ASN A 57 -4.54 -5.86 -3.68
N PRO A 58 -4.27 -5.45 -2.43
CA PRO A 58 -3.30 -6.12 -1.58
C PRO A 58 -3.77 -7.50 -1.09
N PHE A 59 -5.04 -7.85 -1.34
CA PHE A 59 -5.60 -9.15 -1.03
C PHE A 59 -5.55 -10.12 -2.23
N ASP A 60 -5.11 -9.66 -3.40
CA ASP A 60 -4.84 -10.52 -4.55
C ASP A 60 -3.42 -11.10 -4.41
N ASP A 61 -3.32 -12.43 -4.28
CA ASP A 61 -2.09 -13.15 -3.89
C ASP A 61 -1.42 -12.63 -2.59
N PRO A 62 -2.07 -12.83 -1.42
CA PRO A 62 -1.63 -12.24 -0.17
C PRO A 62 -0.26 -12.77 0.27
N TYR A 63 0.68 -11.85 0.47
CA TYR A 63 2.02 -12.14 0.96
C TYR A 63 2.11 -12.20 2.50
N GLU A 64 1.04 -11.80 3.20
CA GLU A 64 0.89 -11.81 4.66
C GLU A 64 -0.54 -12.23 5.06
N ASP A 65 -0.79 -12.38 6.37
CA ASP A 65 -2.12 -12.64 6.89
C ASP A 65 -3.11 -11.49 6.57
N VAL A 66 -4.35 -11.84 6.23
CA VAL A 66 -5.41 -10.88 5.84
C VAL A 66 -5.64 -9.79 6.88
N ALA A 67 -5.53 -10.12 8.17
CA ALA A 67 -5.71 -9.16 9.25
C ALA A 67 -4.57 -8.12 9.29
N ASP A 68 -3.35 -8.55 8.99
CA ASP A 68 -2.18 -7.68 8.95
C ASP A 68 -2.19 -6.79 7.70
N ILE A 69 -2.63 -7.34 6.57
CA ILE A 69 -2.88 -6.56 5.35
C ILE A 69 -3.94 -5.49 5.61
N GLN A 70 -5.05 -5.84 6.26
CA GLN A 70 -6.10 -4.89 6.59
C GLN A 70 -5.59 -3.76 7.50
N ALA A 71 -4.83 -4.11 8.55
CA ALA A 71 -4.22 -3.12 9.45
C ALA A 71 -3.25 -2.20 8.70
N ALA A 72 -2.43 -2.75 7.81
CA ALA A 72 -1.51 -1.97 6.97
C ALA A 72 -2.24 -1.01 6.02
N VAL A 73 -3.35 -1.44 5.42
CA VAL A 73 -4.21 -0.57 4.61
C VAL A 73 -4.75 0.59 5.46
N ASP A 74 -5.26 0.30 6.66
CA ASP A 74 -5.79 1.32 7.57
C ASP A 74 -4.71 2.33 7.97
N GLU A 75 -3.51 1.87 8.35
CA GLU A 75 -2.36 2.72 8.68
C GLU A 75 -2.01 3.69 7.53
N LEU A 76 -1.95 3.20 6.29
CA LEU A 76 -1.62 4.03 5.13
C LEU A 76 -2.71 5.05 4.80
N VAL A 77 -3.97 4.69 4.99
CA VAL A 77 -5.11 5.61 4.79
C VAL A 77 -5.14 6.67 5.88
N GLU A 78 -4.93 6.30 7.14
CA GLU A 78 -4.87 7.23 8.27
C GLU A 78 -3.69 8.21 8.16
N ALA A 79 -2.53 7.73 7.69
CA ALA A 79 -1.37 8.56 7.39
C ALA A 79 -1.55 9.46 6.16
N GLY A 80 -2.63 9.28 5.40
CA GLY A 80 -2.90 10.03 4.17
C GLY A 80 -1.92 9.71 3.04
N LEU A 81 -1.35 8.50 3.03
CA LEU A 81 -0.42 7.99 2.02
C LEU A 81 -1.11 7.14 0.94
N ALA A 82 -2.30 6.63 1.24
CA ALA A 82 -3.12 5.86 0.31
C ALA A 82 -4.61 6.25 0.40
N LEU A 83 -5.34 5.99 -0.68
CA LEU A 83 -6.80 6.06 -0.71
C LEU A 83 -7.36 4.73 -1.16
N ARG A 84 -8.50 4.35 -0.58
CA ARG A 84 -9.35 3.30 -1.13
C ARG A 84 -10.02 3.79 -2.40
N VAL A 85 -10.00 2.96 -3.43
CA VAL A 85 -10.58 3.26 -4.74
C VAL A 85 -11.49 2.13 -5.18
N VAL A 86 -12.37 2.43 -6.14
CA VAL A 86 -13.17 1.38 -6.80
C VAL A 86 -12.27 0.63 -7.76
N LYS A 87 -12.51 -0.68 -7.91
CA LYS A 87 -11.83 -1.51 -8.90
C LYS A 87 -11.80 -0.83 -10.29
N PRO A 88 -10.61 -0.64 -10.88
CA PRO A 88 -10.46 -0.07 -12.22
C PRO A 88 -10.96 -0.99 -13.33
#